data_AF-A0A1I3G6X9-F1
#
_entry.id   AF-A0A1I3G6X9-F1
#
_cell.length_a   1.000
_cell.length_b   1.000
_cell.length_c   1.000
_cell.angle_alpha   90.00
_cell.angle_beta   90.00
_cell.angle_gamma   90.00
#
_symmetry.space_group_name_H-M   'P 1'
#
loop_
_entity.id
_entity.type
_entity.pdbx_description
1 polymer ?
#
loop_
_entity_poly.entity_id
_entity_poly.type
_entity_poly.pdbx_seq_one_letter_code
_entity_poly.pdbx_strand_id
1 'polypeptide(L)' 'MTQDMPFMARQIGRRLNPVKQGGKPRDVAELVTFLCTPGAYGISGDTIRVCGQGLIGA' A
#
# COMPACT_ATOMS: atom_id res chain seq x y z
N MET A 1 -6.37 -0.73 -14.94
CA MET A 1 -6.61 -1.61 -13.77
C MET A 1 -7.50 -0.93 -12.72
N THR A 2 -7.00 -0.05 -11.82
CA THR A 2 -7.85 0.56 -10.77
C THR A 2 -8.88 1.56 -11.31
N GLN A 3 -8.56 2.24 -12.41
CA GLN A 3 -9.50 3.17 -13.07
C GLN A 3 -10.72 2.45 -13.63
N ASP A 4 -10.60 1.18 -13.98
CA ASP A 4 -11.67 0.35 -14.56
C ASP A 4 -12.63 -0.22 -13.50
N MET A 5 -12.31 -0.06 -12.21
CA MET A 5 -13.16 -0.52 -11.11
C MET A 5 -14.47 0.30 -11.03
N PRO A 6 -15.60 -0.33 -10.65
CA PRO A 6 -16.86 0.37 -10.39
C PRO A 6 -16.67 1.53 -9.41
N PHE A 7 -17.30 2.67 -9.73
CA PHE A 7 -17.05 3.94 -9.04
C PHE A 7 -17.15 3.85 -7.52
N MET A 8 -18.23 3.25 -7.00
CA MET A 8 -18.47 3.15 -5.56
C MET A 8 -17.41 2.30 -4.85
N ALA A 9 -17.12 1.11 -5.38
CA ALA A 9 -16.07 0.24 -4.83
C ALA A 9 -14.69 0.94 -4.83
N ARG A 10 -14.35 1.61 -5.93
CA ARG A 10 -13.11 2.38 -6.06
C ARG A 10 -13.02 3.52 -5.05
N GLN A 11 -14.11 4.27 -4.85
CA GLN A 11 -14.13 5.41 -3.92
C GLN A 11 -14.10 4.97 -2.46
N ILE A 12 -14.75 3.86 -2.12
CA ILE A 12 -14.72 3.28 -0.77
C ILE A 12 -13.27 2.83 -0.46
N GLY A 13 -12.65 2.04 -1.34
CA GLY A 13 -11.26 1.61 -1.16
C GLY A 13 -10.27 2.78 -1.03
N ARG A 14 -10.50 3.88 -1.74
CA ARG A 14 -9.67 5.09 -1.68
C ARG A 14 -9.76 5.85 -0.34
N ARG A 15 -10.83 5.66 0.44
CA ARG A 15 -11.11 6.45 1.66
C ARG A 15 -11.14 5.63 2.95
N LEU A 16 -11.24 4.31 2.87
CA LEU A 16 -11.21 3.40 4.03
C LEU A 16 -9.78 3.18 4.57
N ASN A 17 -9.12 4.27 4.87
CA ASN A 17 -7.82 4.35 5.53
C ASN A 17 -7.72 5.71 6.26
N PRO A 18 -6.83 5.87 7.26
CA PRO A 18 -6.60 7.13 7.94
C PRO A 18 -6.16 8.29 7.05
N VAL A 19 -5.33 8.04 6.03
CA VAL A 19 -4.81 9.09 5.13
C VAL A 19 -5.83 9.59 4.09
N LYS A 20 -7.03 9.00 4.05
CA LYS A 20 -8.18 9.37 3.20
C LYS A 20 -7.88 9.45 1.69
N GLN A 21 -6.84 8.75 1.24
CA GLN A 21 -6.44 8.70 -0.16
C GLN A 21 -6.02 7.30 -0.60
N GLY A 22 -5.96 7.09 -1.92
CA GLY A 22 -5.41 5.88 -2.52
C GLY A 22 -3.91 6.03 -2.70
N GLY A 23 -3.17 4.93 -2.58
CA GLY A 23 -1.73 4.92 -2.82
C GLY A 23 -1.38 5.21 -4.27
N LYS A 24 -0.16 5.70 -4.47
CA LYS A 24 0.49 5.85 -5.77
C LYS A 24 1.46 4.68 -5.98
N PRO A 25 1.79 4.32 -7.23
CA PRO A 25 2.80 3.28 -7.50
C PRO A 25 4.16 3.55 -6.82
N ARG A 26 4.52 4.83 -6.69
CA ARG A 26 5.75 5.26 -6.02
C ARG A 26 5.82 4.84 -4.55
N ASP A 27 4.70 4.87 -3.83
CA ASP A 27 4.67 4.52 -2.40
C ASP A 27 5.05 3.04 -2.19
N VAL A 28 4.64 2.17 -3.11
CA VAL A 28 5.04 0.75 -3.13
C VAL A 28 6.51 0.61 -3.52
N ALA A 29 6.96 1.34 -4.54
CA ALA A 29 8.34 1.31 -5.01
C ALA A 29 9.34 1.76 -3.94
N GLU A 30 8.99 2.74 -3.11
CA GLU A 30 9.85 3.21 -2.02
C GLU A 30 10.08 2.13 -0.95
N LEU A 31 9.05 1.37 -0.56
CA LEU A 31 9.24 0.22 0.33
C LEU A 31 10.13 -0.85 -0.29
N VAL A 32 9.88 -1.22 -1.56
CA VAL A 32 10.72 -2.20 -2.27
C VAL A 32 12.17 -1.73 -2.34
N THR A 33 12.38 -0.44 -2.64
CA THR A 33 13.71 0.17 -2.71
C THR A 33 14.41 0.08 -1.34
N PHE A 34 13.71 0.42 -0.26
CA PHE A 34 14.23 0.29 1.11
C PHE A 34 14.66 -1.14 1.42
N LEU A 35 13.82 -2.14 1.10
CA LEU A 35 14.13 -3.55 1.32
C LEU A 35 15.34 -4.06 0.50
N CYS A 36 15.65 -3.40 -0.62
CA CYS A 36 16.85 -3.69 -1.41
C CYS A 36 18.13 -2.99 -0.91
N THR A 37 18.04 -2.12 0.11
CA THR A 37 19.23 -1.45 0.66
C THR A 37 20.04 -2.37 1.56
N PRO A 38 21.37 -2.18 1.68
CA PRO A 38 22.19 -2.93 2.63
C PRO A 38 21.72 -2.81 4.09
N GLY A 39 21.10 -1.68 4.46
CA GLY A 39 20.58 -1.46 5.81
C GLY A 39 19.38 -2.33 6.17
N ALA A 40 18.70 -2.93 5.19
CA ALA A 40 17.56 -3.82 5.40
C ALA A 40 17.94 -5.31 5.52
N TYR A 41 19.24 -5.65 5.60
CA TYR A 41 19.74 -7.04 5.62
C TYR A 41 19.06 -7.96 6.66
N GLY A 42 18.62 -7.41 7.79
CA GLY A 42 17.94 -8.18 8.85
C GLY A 42 16.44 -8.42 8.63
N ILE A 43 15.85 -7.90 7.55
CA ILE A 43 14.41 -7.97 7.27
C ILE A 43 14.17 -9.10 6.25
N SER A 44 13.60 -10.22 6.71
CA SER A 44 13.38 -11.41 5.87
C SER A 44 12.16 -12.18 6.35
N GLY A 45 11.32 -12.62 5.40
CA GLY A 45 10.09 -13.36 5.68
C GLY A 45 8.91 -12.49 6.12
N ASP A 46 9.08 -11.18 6.18
CA ASP A 46 8.02 -10.24 6.60
C ASP A 46 7.00 -9.97 5.49
N THR A 47 5.74 -9.80 5.88
CA THR A 47 4.66 -9.29 5.01
C THR A 47 4.29 -7.87 5.42
N ILE A 48 4.67 -6.88 4.62
CA ILE A 48 4.48 -5.46 4.93
C ILE A 48 3.39 -4.86 4.04
N ARG A 49 2.37 -4.25 4.64
CA ARG A 49 1.26 -3.61 3.91
C ARG A 49 1.56 -2.15 3.56
N VAL A 50 1.60 -1.81 2.27
CA VAL A 50 1.64 -0.43 1.76
C VAL A 50 0.21 0.09 1.54
N CYS A 51 -0.53 0.30 2.63
CA CYS A 51 -1.98 0.55 2.56
C CYS A 51 -2.44 1.86 3.21
N GLY A 52 -1.51 2.68 3.74
CA GLY A 52 -1.87 3.86 4.52
C GLY A 52 -2.72 3.54 5.74
N GLN A 53 -2.53 2.35 6.34
CA GLN A 53 -3.34 1.78 7.43
C GLN A 53 -4.80 1.49 7.05
N GLY A 54 -4.99 0.80 5.91
CA GLY A 54 -6.31 0.42 5.42
C GLY A 54 -7.11 -0.46 6.40
N LEU A 55 -8.41 -0.17 6.53
CA LEU A 55 -9.32 -0.81 7.50
C LEU A 55 -9.61 -2.28 7.24
N ILE A 56 -9.37 -2.78 6.02
CA ILE A 56 -9.55 -4.18 5.66
C ILE A 56 -8.34 -4.98 6.18
N GLY A 57 -8.58 -6.07 6.92
CA GLY A 57 -7.55 -6.95 7.49
C GLY A 57 -8.17 -8.17 8.19
N ALA A 58 -7.31 -9.07 8.65
CA ALA A 58 -7.64 -10.16 9.57
C ALA A 58 -7.24 -9.79 11.00
#